data_AF-A0A6G1FQ17-F1
#
_entry.id   AF-A0A6G1FQ17-F1
#
_cell.length_a   1.000
_cell.length_b   1.000
_cell.length_c   1.000
_cell.angle_alpha   90.00
_cell.angle_beta   90.00
_cell.angle_gamma   90.00
#
_symmetry.space_group_name_H-M   'P 1'
#
loop_
_entity.id
_entity.type
_entity.pdbx_description
1 polymer ?
#
loop_
_entity_poly.entity_id
_entity_poly.type
_entity_poly.pdbx_seq_one_letter_code
_entity_poly.pdbx_strand_id
1 'polypeptide(L)'
;VRLRVFLTSRPEIPIRHGFYQISDTERRDFVLHNISPSIVDHDISIYLEYKLRLLTQERSFAADWPGREIIKSLVQNASGLFIWAATAHRFI
;
A
#
# COMPACT_ATOMS: atom_id res chain seq x y z
N VAL A 1 11.62 -23.35 -23.87
CA VAL A 1 11.33 -22.04 -23.21
C VAL A 1 11.40 -22.25 -21.70
N ARG A 2 12.00 -21.32 -20.93
CA ARG A 2 11.95 -21.34 -19.45
C ARG A 2 10.93 -20.31 -18.99
N LEU A 3 9.78 -20.76 -18.50
CA LEU A 3 8.70 -19.90 -18.02
C LEU A 3 8.91 -19.55 -16.54
N ARG A 4 8.63 -18.30 -16.16
CA ARG A 4 8.52 -17.86 -14.77
C ARG A 4 7.16 -17.18 -14.62
N VAL A 5 6.45 -17.49 -13.54
CA VAL A 5 5.13 -16.95 -13.24
C VAL A 5 5.21 -16.14 -11.96
N PHE A 6 4.67 -14.93 -11.97
CA PHE A 6 4.45 -14.12 -10.78
C PHE A 6 2.95 -14.15 -10.45
N LEU A 7 2.63 -14.48 -9.21
CA LEU A 7 1.25 -14.61 -8.73
C LEU A 7 1.07 -13.85 -7.44
N THR A 8 -0.06 -13.17 -7.31
CA THR A 8 -0.51 -12.52 -6.08
C THR A 8 -1.84 -13.11 -5.65
N SER A 9 -2.01 -13.35 -4.35
CA SER A 9 -3.27 -13.90 -3.81
C SER A 9 -3.56 -13.36 -2.41
N ARG A 10 -4.80 -13.53 -1.96
CA ARG A 10 -5.14 -13.42 -0.54
C ARG A 10 -4.61 -14.65 0.23
N PRO A 11 -4.37 -14.52 1.55
CA PRO A 11 -3.90 -15.62 2.39
C PRO A 11 -5.00 -16.67 2.70
N GLU A 12 -5.86 -16.98 1.73
CA GLU A 12 -6.95 -17.93 1.88
C GLU A 12 -6.40 -19.36 1.99
N ILE A 13 -6.98 -20.18 2.87
CA ILE A 13 -6.49 -21.53 3.20
C ILE A 13 -6.32 -22.41 1.94
N PRO A 14 -7.30 -22.49 1.01
CA PRO A 14 -7.16 -23.35 -0.17
C PRO A 14 -5.98 -22.96 -1.06
N ILE A 15 -5.74 -21.65 -1.20
CA ILE A 15 -4.65 -21.09 -1.99
C ILE A 15 -3.31 -21.45 -1.35
N ARG A 16 -3.16 -21.19 -0.04
CA ARG A 16 -1.94 -21.52 0.71
C ARG A 16 -1.61 -23.00 0.62
N HIS A 17 -2.60 -23.87 0.82
CA HIS A 17 -2.41 -25.31 0.79
C HIS A 17 -1.90 -25.79 -0.57
N GLY A 18 -2.47 -25.31 -1.68
CA GLY A 18 -1.99 -25.65 -3.02
C GLY A 18 -0.55 -25.21 -3.26
N PHE A 19 -0.17 -24.00 -2.83
CA PHE A 19 1.18 -23.49 -3.04
C PHE A 19 2.23 -24.08 -2.08
N TYR A 20 1.85 -24.55 -0.89
CA TYR A 20 2.77 -25.23 0.03
C TYR A 20 3.13 -26.65 -0.40
N GLN A 21 2.42 -27.23 -1.37
CA GLN A 21 2.80 -28.50 -1.99
C GLN A 21 3.93 -28.35 -3.01
N ILE A 22 4.22 -27.13 -3.47
CA ILE A 22 5.33 -26.82 -4.39
C ILE A 22 6.60 -26.65 -3.57
N SER A 23 7.70 -27.25 -4.03
CA SER A 23 8.99 -27.15 -3.33
C SER A 23 9.49 -25.70 -3.25
N ASP A 24 10.16 -25.35 -2.15
CA ASP A 24 10.74 -24.01 -1.97
C ASP A 24 11.93 -23.72 -2.91
N THR A 25 12.47 -24.73 -3.58
CA THR A 25 13.46 -24.53 -4.65
C THR A 25 12.81 -24.05 -5.95
N GLU A 26 11.53 -24.39 -6.16
CA GLU A 26 10.74 -24.03 -7.33
C GLU A 26 9.86 -22.79 -7.10
N ARG A 27 9.67 -22.39 -5.84
CA ARG A 27 8.79 -21.30 -5.42
C ARG A 27 9.55 -20.29 -4.55
N ARG A 28 9.25 -19.01 -4.76
CA ARG A 28 9.64 -17.93 -3.83
C ARG A 28 8.38 -17.22 -3.36
N ASP A 29 8.15 -17.18 -2.06
CA ASP A 29 7.04 -16.46 -1.46
C ASP A 29 7.48 -15.17 -0.80
N PHE A 30 6.57 -14.18 -0.79
CA PHE A 30 6.74 -12.94 -0.07
C PHE A 30 5.40 -12.55 0.54
N VAL A 31 5.37 -12.46 1.86
CA VAL A 31 4.14 -12.30 2.63
C VAL A 31 3.94 -10.85 3.01
N LEU A 32 3.05 -10.15 2.29
CA LEU A 32 2.82 -8.71 2.49
C LEU A 32 2.34 -8.34 3.91
N HIS A 33 1.59 -9.22 4.60
CA HIS A 33 1.12 -8.96 5.96
C HIS A 33 2.19 -9.12 7.05
N ASN A 34 3.38 -9.62 6.71
CA ASN A 34 4.50 -9.70 7.65
C ASN A 34 5.33 -8.42 7.67
N ILE A 35 5.06 -7.47 6.77
CA ILE A 35 5.71 -6.16 6.78
C ILE A 35 5.24 -5.40 8.02
N SER A 36 6.18 -4.74 8.71
CA SER A 36 5.86 -3.94 9.89
C SER A 36 4.79 -2.89 9.56
N PRO A 37 3.72 -2.76 10.36
CA PRO A 37 2.73 -1.70 10.18
C PRO A 37 3.35 -0.31 10.11
N SER A 38 4.44 -0.06 10.86
CA SER A 38 5.15 1.21 10.82
C SER A 38 5.78 1.54 9.46
N ILE A 39 6.22 0.52 8.71
CA ILE A 39 6.74 0.71 7.35
C ILE A 39 5.59 1.03 6.41
N VAL A 40 4.49 0.28 6.52
CA VAL A 40 3.30 0.50 5.68
C VAL A 40 2.72 1.90 5.92
N ASP A 41 2.58 2.32 7.18
CA ASP A 41 2.08 3.64 7.55
C ASP A 41 3.01 4.76 7.06
N HIS A 42 4.33 4.55 7.13
CA HIS A 42 5.31 5.49 6.60
C HIS A 42 5.17 5.65 5.08
N ASP A 43 5.07 4.54 4.34
CA ASP A 43 4.91 4.58 2.88
C ASP A 43 3.57 5.20 2.46
N ILE A 44 2.50 4.98 3.23
CA ILE A 44 1.20 5.65 3.03
C ILE A 44 1.33 7.16 3.29
N SER A 45 2.08 7.59 4.31
CA SER A 45 2.35 9.02 4.56
C SER A 45 3.03 9.66 3.37
N ILE A 46 4.10 9.05 2.87
CA ILE A 46 4.83 9.53 1.67
C ILE A 46 3.89 9.60 0.46
N TYR A 47 3.07 8.57 0.25
CA TYR A 47 2.11 8.53 -0.85
C TYR A 47 1.11 9.70 -0.77
N LEU A 48 0.51 9.91 0.40
CA LEU A 48 -0.47 10.98 0.61
C LEU A 48 0.17 12.36 0.49
N GLU A 49 1.33 12.59 1.11
CA GLU A 49 2.10 13.83 0.99
C GLU A 49 2.38 14.16 -0.47
N TYR A 50 2.83 13.18 -1.24
CA TYR A 50 3.10 13.35 -2.67
C TYR A 50 1.83 13.71 -3.45
N LYS A 51 0.73 12.95 -3.25
CA LYS A 51 -0.52 13.16 -3.99
C LYS A 51 -1.19 14.49 -3.65
N LEU A 52 -1.23 14.86 -2.38
CA LEU A 52 -1.84 16.11 -1.93
C LEU A 52 -1.01 17.33 -2.36
N ARG A 53 0.33 17.21 -2.39
CA ARG A 53 1.19 18.27 -2.93
C ARG A 53 0.92 18.55 -4.42
N LEU A 54 0.63 17.52 -5.21
CA LEU A 54 0.23 17.72 -6.61
C LEU A 54 -1.10 18.48 -6.71
N LEU A 55 -2.07 18.17 -5.85
CA LEU A 55 -3.33 18.92 -5.78
C LEU A 55 -3.13 20.39 -5.38
N THR A 56 -2.21 20.68 -4.46
CA THR A 56 -1.83 22.05 -4.10
C THR A 56 -1.32 22.84 -5.31
N GLN A 57 -0.53 22.21 -6.18
CA GLN A 57 -0.02 22.84 -7.39
C GLN A 57 -1.11 23.08 -8.43
N GLU A 58 -2.07 22.15 -8.58
CA GLU A 58 -3.16 22.26 -9.54
C GLU A 58 -4.24 23.28 -9.11
N ARG A 59 -4.53 23.36 -7.80
CA ARG A 59 -5.65 24.14 -7.25
C ARG A 59 -5.24 25.39 -6.47
N SER A 60 -3.94 25.72 -6.45
CA SER A 60 -3.39 26.90 -5.76
C SER A 60 -3.75 26.95 -4.26
N PHE A 61 -3.67 25.82 -3.56
CA PHE A 61 -3.82 25.79 -2.10
C PHE A 61 -2.60 26.41 -1.40
N ALA A 62 -2.73 26.68 -0.09
CA ALA A 62 -1.61 27.12 0.73
C ALA A 62 -0.48 26.07 0.75
N ALA A 63 0.76 26.51 0.87
CA ALA A 63 1.93 25.63 0.79
C ALA A 63 1.99 24.59 1.94
N ASP A 64 1.36 24.91 3.07
CA ASP A 64 1.24 24.06 4.25
C ASP A 64 -0.02 23.18 4.24
N TRP A 65 -0.90 23.32 3.24
CA TRP A 65 -2.10 22.50 3.12
C TRP A 65 -1.75 21.05 2.75
N PRO A 66 -2.44 20.03 3.33
CA PRO A 66 -3.48 20.14 4.37
C PRO A 66 -2.93 20.15 5.80
N GLY A 67 -1.61 20.14 5.98
CA GLY A 67 -0.94 20.11 7.28
C GLY A 67 -0.64 18.69 7.75
N ARG A 68 0.42 18.55 8.55
CA ARG A 68 0.93 17.24 8.99
C ARG A 68 -0.07 16.44 9.82
N GLU A 69 -0.86 17.11 10.67
CA GLU A 69 -1.85 16.43 11.51
C GLU A 69 -2.98 15.81 10.68
N ILE A 70 -3.40 16.46 9.58
CA ILE A 70 -4.39 15.90 8.67
C ILE A 70 -3.81 14.68 7.96
N ILE A 71 -2.57 14.76 7.47
CA ILE A 71 -1.89 13.61 6.83
C ILE A 71 -1.79 12.44 7.81
N LYS A 72 -1.40 12.68 9.05
CA LYS A 72 -1.33 11.65 10.10
C LYS A 72 -2.70 11.00 10.34
N SER A 73 -3.78 11.79 10.38
CA SER A 73 -5.14 11.26 10.50
C SER A 73 -5.53 10.41 9.29
N LEU A 74 -5.19 10.83 8.07
CA LEU A 74 -5.43 10.04 6.86
C LEU A 74 -4.65 8.72 6.86
N VAL A 75 -3.40 8.71 7.34
CA VAL A 75 -2.61 7.48 7.50
C VAL A 75 -3.28 6.53 8.49
N GLN A 76 -3.73 7.03 9.65
CA GLN A 76 -4.47 6.23 10.64
C GLN A 76 -5.76 5.66 10.06
N ASN A 77 -6.52 6.47 9.32
CA ASN A 77 -7.75 6.03 8.67
C ASN A 77 -7.50 4.99 7.58
N ALA A 78 -6.34 5.04 6.92
CA ALA A 78 -5.95 4.03 5.93
C ALA A 78 -5.75 2.65 6.58
N SER A 79 -5.35 2.58 7.85
CA SER A 79 -5.13 1.32 8.58
C SER A 79 -4.29 0.31 7.77
N GLY A 80 -3.21 0.80 7.16
CA GLY A 80 -2.33 0.01 6.29
C GLY A 80 -2.84 -0.30 4.87
N LEU A 81 -4.01 0.20 4.47
CA LEU A 81 -4.61 -0.07 3.17
C LEU A 81 -4.29 1.03 2.15
N PHE A 82 -3.38 0.75 1.21
CA PHE A 82 -3.10 1.65 0.09
C PHE A 82 -4.33 1.97 -0.77
N ILE A 83 -5.25 1.02 -0.91
CA ILE A 83 -6.49 1.24 -1.68
C ILE A 83 -7.36 2.33 -1.04
N TRP A 84 -7.34 2.44 0.30
CA TRP A 84 -8.04 3.49 1.01
C TRP A 84 -7.39 4.85 0.70
N ALA A 85 -6.06 4.97 0.86
CA ALA A 85 -5.33 6.21 0.59
C ALA A 85 -5.43 6.65 -0.89
N ALA A 86 -5.36 5.69 -1.80
CA ALA A 86 -5.51 5.93 -3.24
C ALA A 86 -6.92 6.37 -3.63
N THR A 87 -7.93 6.01 -2.83
CA THR A 87 -9.31 6.48 -3.04
C THR A 87 -9.50 7.85 -2.40
N ALA A 88 -9.13 8.00 -1.11
CA ALA A 88 -9.38 9.20 -0.33
C ALA A 88 -8.85 10.48 -1.00
N HIS A 89 -7.60 10.50 -1.48
CA HIS A 89 -7.02 11.70 -2.07
C HIS A 89 -7.72 12.19 -3.34
N ARG A 90 -8.49 11.34 -4.04
CA ARG A 90 -9.21 11.71 -5.27
C ARG A 90 -10.50 12.47 -4.98
N PHE A 91 -10.98 12.41 -3.74
CA PHE A 91 -12.19 13.09 -3.26
C PHE A 91 -11.87 14.29 -2.36
N ILE A 92 -10.58 14.67 -2.30
CA ILE A 92 -10.09 15.90 -1.70
C ILE A 92 -9.82 16.88 -2.85
#